data_AF-A0A1V9A7D6-F1
#
_entry.id   AF-A0A1V9A7D6-F1
#
_cell.length_a   1.000
_cell.length_b   1.000
_cell.length_c   1.000
_cell.angle_alpha   90.00
_cell.angle_beta   90.00
_cell.angle_gamma   90.00
#
_symmetry.space_group_name_H-M   'P 1'
#
loop_
_entity.id
_entity.type
_entity.pdbx_description
1 polymer ?
#
loop_
_entity_poly.entity_id
_entity_poly.type
_entity_poly.pdbx_seq_one_letter_code
_entity_poly.pdbx_strand_id
1 'polypeptide(L)' 'MPYSSPKALQNALNARSRVAARERGTPPEQLMNRFYLSRLMARVFVHDPTGWILKGGQALLARWPDARY' A
#
# COMPACT_ATOMS: atom_id res chain seq x y z
N MET A 1 1.26 14.55 14.95
CA MET A 1 2.65 14.42 15.44
C MET A 1 3.37 13.35 14.64
N PRO A 2 4.65 13.54 14.26
CA PRO A 2 5.45 12.51 13.60
C PRO A 2 5.70 11.32 14.56
N TYR A 3 5.91 10.13 14.01
CA TYR A 3 6.25 8.94 14.80
C TYR A 3 7.65 9.08 15.42
N SER A 4 7.82 8.63 16.66
CA SER A 4 9.08 8.76 17.42
C SER A 4 10.26 7.97 16.84
N SER A 5 9.99 6.94 16.04
CA SER A 5 11.01 6.18 15.32
C SER A 5 10.40 5.46 14.10
N PRO A 6 11.24 4.99 13.15
CA PRO A 6 10.77 4.13 12.07
C PRO A 6 10.04 2.87 12.57
N LYS A 7 10.50 2.30 13.69
CA LYS A 7 9.84 1.15 14.32
C LYS A 7 8.47 1.51 14.87
N ALA A 8 8.32 2.70 15.46
CA ALA A 8 7.03 3.19 15.94
C ALA A 8 6.02 3.36 14.80
N LEU A 9 6.46 3.88 13.65
CA LEU A 9 5.65 3.92 12.43
C LEU A 9 5.25 2.52 11.97
N GLN A 10 6.21 1.58 11.89
CA GLN A 10 5.91 0.21 11.46
C GLN A 10 4.90 -0.49 12.39
N ASN A 11 5.03 -0.30 13.69
CA ASN A 11 4.08 -0.83 14.67
C ASN A 11 2.69 -0.23 14.48
N ALA A 12 2.60 1.09 14.25
CA ALA A 12 1.33 1.75 13.98
C ALA A 12 0.67 1.28 12.67
N LEU A 13 1.46 1.07 11.61
CA LEU A 13 0.98 0.50 10.35
C LEU A 13 0.44 -0.92 10.55
N ASN A 14 1.16 -1.77 11.28
CA ASN A 14 0.73 -3.14 11.58
C ASN A 14 -0.55 -3.17 12.43
N ALA A 15 -0.68 -2.27 13.41
CA ALA A 15 -1.89 -2.16 14.22
C ALA A 15 -3.09 -1.76 13.35
N ARG A 16 -2.91 -0.74 12.50
CA ARG A 16 -3.97 -0.24 11.62
C ARG A 16 -4.36 -1.26 10.55
N SER A 17 -3.41 -2.00 9.98
CA SER A 17 -3.71 -3.01 8.97
C SER A 17 -4.57 -4.15 9.55
N ARG A 18 -4.33 -4.56 10.80
CA ARG A 18 -5.16 -5.58 11.49
C ARG A 18 -6.59 -5.13 11.70
N VAL A 19 -6.81 -3.87 12.09
CA VAL A 19 -8.16 -3.30 12.25
C VAL A 19 -8.88 -3.25 10.91
N ALA A 20 -8.26 -2.63 9.90
CA ALA A 20 -8.85 -2.51 8.57
C ALA A 20 -9.09 -3.86 7.89
N ALA A 21 -8.23 -4.85 8.13
CA ALA A 21 -8.37 -6.21 7.63
C ALA A 21 -9.65 -6.87 8.14
N ARG A 22 -9.94 -6.72 9.44
CA ARG A 22 -11.15 -7.27 10.06
C ARG A 22 -12.41 -6.63 9.49
N GLU A 23 -12.41 -5.31 9.31
CA GLU A 23 -13.54 -4.57 8.74
C GLU A 23 -13.85 -4.97 7.29
N ARG A 24 -12.81 -5.32 6.52
CA ARG A 24 -12.92 -5.62 5.08
C ARG A 24 -12.99 -7.10 4.75
N GLY A 25 -12.79 -7.99 5.72
CA GLY A 25 -12.70 -9.44 5.48
C GLY A 25 -11.48 -9.84 4.63
N THR A 26 -10.40 -9.06 4.66
CA THR A 26 -9.17 -9.31 3.86
C THR A 26 -7.95 -9.57 4.74
N PRO A 27 -6.95 -10.36 4.30
CA PRO A 27 -5.71 -10.54 5.06
C PRO A 27 -4.95 -9.21 5.28
N PRO A 28 -4.42 -8.93 6.50
CA PRO A 28 -3.67 -7.72 6.80
C PRO A 28 -2.44 -7.49 5.91
N GLU A 29 -1.82 -8.58 5.45
CA GLU A 29 -0.66 -8.54 4.57
C GLU A 29 -1.01 -7.95 3.19
N GLN A 30 -2.18 -8.26 2.64
CA GLN A 30 -2.63 -7.69 1.37
C GLN A 30 -2.79 -6.17 1.46
N LEU A 31 -3.34 -5.68 2.58
CA LEU A 31 -3.45 -4.24 2.85
C LEU A 31 -2.07 -3.59 2.98
N MET A 32 -1.12 -4.28 3.62
CA MET A 32 0.23 -3.76 3.79
C MET A 32 1.00 -3.71 2.46
N ASN A 33 0.93 -4.76 1.66
CA ASN A 33 1.54 -4.80 0.32
C ASN A 33 0.97 -3.70 -0.57
N ARG A 34 -0.35 -3.49 -0.52
CA ARG A 34 -0.99 -2.39 -1.26
C ARG A 34 -0.53 -1.02 -0.79
N PHE A 35 -0.38 -0.83 0.52
CA PHE A 35 0.16 0.41 1.07
C PHE A 35 1.59 0.66 0.58
N TYR A 36 2.47 -0.33 0.67
CA TYR A 36 3.86 -0.19 0.22
C TYR A 36 3.98 0.07 -1.28
N LEU A 37 3.20 -0.66 -2.10
CA LEU A 37 3.17 -0.41 -3.53
C LEU A 37 2.70 1.02 -3.84
N SER A 38 1.64 1.49 -3.17
CA SER A 38 1.15 2.86 -3.35
C SER A 38 2.23 3.90 -3.03
N ARG A 39 3.00 3.69 -1.96
CA ARG A 39 4.13 4.56 -1.60
C ARG A 39 5.28 4.48 -2.60
N LEU A 40 5.58 3.30 -3.14
CA LEU A 40 6.59 3.12 -4.18
C LEU A 40 6.17 3.85 -5.46
N MET A 41 4.96 3.62 -5.95
CA MET A 41 4.41 4.28 -7.14
C MET A 41 4.46 5.80 -6.98
N ALA A 42 4.01 6.32 -5.84
CA ALA A 42 4.06 7.75 -5.57
C ALA A 42 5.50 8.31 -5.66
N ARG A 43 6.52 7.57 -5.22
CA ARG A 43 7.92 8.03 -5.34
C ARG A 43 8.42 7.97 -6.78
N VAL A 44 8.18 6.86 -7.47
CA VAL A 44 8.66 6.64 -8.85
C VAL A 44 8.03 7.65 -9.80
N PHE A 45 6.70 7.76 -9.81
CA PHE A 45 5.99 8.64 -10.76
C PHE A 45 6.08 10.13 -10.41
N VAL A 46 6.43 10.50 -9.18
CA VAL A 46 6.78 11.90 -8.86
C VAL A 46 8.19 12.24 -9.35
N HIS A 47 9.14 11.30 -9.24
CA HIS A 47 10.52 11.53 -9.67
C HIS A 47 10.66 11.50 -11.20
N ASP A 48 10.01 10.54 -11.86
CA ASP A 48 10.01 10.39 -13.32
C ASP A 48 8.59 10.01 -13.80
N PRO A 49 7.76 11.01 -14.11
CA PRO A 49 6.36 10.79 -14.48
C PRO A 49 6.15 10.02 -15.78
N THR A 50 7.16 9.95 -16.67
CA THR A 50 6.99 9.44 -18.04
C THR A 50 7.90 8.27 -18.40
N GLY A 51 8.98 8.03 -17.65
CA GLY A 51 9.90 6.92 -17.91
C GLY A 51 9.45 5.57 -17.36
N TRP A 52 8.35 5.52 -16.61
CA TRP A 52 7.83 4.29 -16.00
C TRP A 52 6.39 4.00 -16.40
N ILE A 53 6.03 2.72 -16.47
CA ILE A 53 4.65 2.27 -16.70
C ILE A 53 4.32 1.15 -15.71
N LEU A 54 3.21 1.32 -14.98
CA LEU A 54 2.65 0.25 -14.16
C LEU A 54 1.79 -0.68 -15.02
N LYS A 55 2.11 -1.98 -15.01
CA LYS A 55 1.44 -3.01 -15.82
C LYS A 55 0.97 -4.21 -14.97
N GLY A 56 0.29 -5.15 -15.61
CA GLY A 56 -0.12 -6.43 -15.02
C GLY A 56 -1.18 -6.31 -13.92
N GLY A 57 -1.27 -7.33 -13.07
CA GLY A 57 -2.26 -7.40 -11.98
C GLY A 57 -2.15 -6.25 -10.97
N GLN A 58 -0.94 -5.74 -10.72
CA GLN A 58 -0.77 -4.58 -9.83
C GLN A 58 -1.34 -3.29 -10.42
N ALA A 59 -1.30 -3.12 -11.76
CA ALA A 59 -2.00 -2.03 -12.42
C ALA A 59 -3.51 -2.13 -12.29
N LEU A 60 -4.05 -3.35 -12.28
CA LEU A 60 -5.46 -3.62 -12.08
C LEU A 60 -5.87 -3.27 -10.64
N LEU A 61 -5.16 -3.79 -9.64
CA LEU A 61 -5.42 -3.53 -8.21
C LEU A 61 -5.25 -2.06 -7.81
N ALA A 62 -4.35 -1.33 -8.48
CA ALA A 62 -4.20 0.11 -8.27
C ALA A 62 -5.44 0.90 -8.73
N ARG A 63 -6.11 0.46 -9.80
CA ARG A 63 -7.31 1.11 -10.36
C ARG A 63 -8.61 0.60 -9.76
N TRP A 64 -8.68 -0.71 -9.48
CA TRP A 64 -9.85 -1.41 -8.97
C TRP A 64 -9.50 -2.13 -7.68
N PRO A 65 -9.87 -1.55 -6.53
CA PRO A 65 -9.57 -2.11 -5.22
C PRO A 65 -10.02 -3.55 -4.98
N ASP A 66 -11.09 -3.96 -5.65
CA ASP A 66 -11.75 -5.25 -5.48
C ASP A 66 -11.45 -6.21 -6.64
N ALA A 67 -10.50 -5.85 -7.51
CA ALA A 67 -10.01 -6.76 -8.53
C ALA A 67 -9.35 -7.98 -7.87
N ARG A 68 -9.44 -9.12 -8.54
CA ARG A 68 -8.89 -10.38 -8.03
C ARG A 68 -7.37 -10.27 -7.86
N TYR A 69 -6.88 -10.71 -6.70
CA TYR A 69 -5.46 -10.94 -6.44
C TYR A 69 -4.94 -12.16 -7.21
#